data_AF-A0AA42TTY4-F1
#
_entry.id   AF-A0AA42TTY4-F1
#
_cell.length_a   1.000
_cell.length_b   1.000
_cell.length_c   1.000
_cell.angle_alpha   90.00
_cell.angle_beta   90.00
_cell.angle_gamma   90.00
#
_symmetry.space_group_name_H-M   'P 1'
#
loop_
_entity.id
_entity.type
_entity.pdbx_description
1 polymer ?
#
loop_
_entity_poly.entity_id
_entity_poly.type
_entity_poly.pdbx_seq_one_letter_code
_entity_poly.pdbx_strand_id
1 'polypeptide(L)'
;GWARYHQPVVAKETFSRMDSLIYWRLVRWTRRRHPNKSHPWCKSRYWRRIKERDEFAATVKKADGPLMIKLLKLADTEIVRHEKIKGEYNPFDPTWEVYGETLRTKRMLKNMAYQYETSMLYINQNGRCALCAEPLEEGERWHDHHIVYKVAGGSDNLSNRVLLHPVCHRRLHALGLQVAKPAS
;
A
#
# COMPACT_ATOMS: atom_id res chain seq x y z
N GLY A 1 -9.25 3.05 -10.67
CA GLY A 1 -10.36 3.44 -9.78
C GLY A 1 -11.26 2.26 -9.48
N TRP A 2 -12.09 1.86 -10.44
CA TRP A 2 -13.15 0.84 -10.26
C TRP A 2 -12.68 -0.51 -9.67
N ALA A 3 -11.59 -1.09 -10.18
CA ALA A 3 -11.08 -2.37 -9.65
C ALA A 3 -10.72 -2.30 -8.16
N ARG A 4 -10.04 -1.22 -7.72
CA ARG A 4 -9.67 -1.02 -6.31
C ARG A 4 -10.91 -0.82 -5.42
N TYR A 5 -11.94 -0.15 -5.93
CA TYR A 5 -13.18 0.04 -5.19
C TYR A 5 -13.92 -1.29 -4.95
N HIS A 6 -13.97 -2.17 -5.94
CA HIS A 6 -14.63 -3.47 -5.83
C HIS A 6 -13.71 -4.62 -5.37
N GLN A 7 -12.43 -4.37 -5.12
CA GLN A 7 -11.49 -5.39 -4.63
C GLN A 7 -11.91 -6.08 -3.30
N PRO A 8 -12.70 -5.48 -2.38
CA PRO A 8 -13.03 -6.15 -1.13
C PRO A 8 -14.13 -7.23 -1.25
N VAL A 9 -14.91 -7.22 -2.34
CA VAL A 9 -15.99 -8.18 -2.59
C VAL A 9 -15.51 -9.33 -3.48
N VAL A 10 -16.34 -10.37 -3.65
CA VAL A 10 -16.04 -11.48 -4.58
C VAL A 10 -16.22 -10.98 -6.01
N ALA A 11 -15.19 -10.33 -6.56
CA ALA A 11 -15.27 -9.64 -7.85
C ALA A 11 -14.50 -10.31 -9.01
N LYS A 12 -13.78 -11.42 -8.77
CA LYS A 12 -12.88 -12.02 -9.78
C LYS A 12 -13.59 -12.41 -11.07
N GLU A 13 -14.75 -13.06 -10.99
CA GLU A 13 -15.52 -13.45 -12.17
C GLU A 13 -15.97 -12.22 -12.98
N THR A 14 -16.51 -11.22 -12.28
CA THR A 14 -16.91 -9.94 -12.88
C THR A 14 -15.71 -9.23 -13.53
N PHE A 15 -14.55 -9.23 -12.89
CA PHE A 15 -13.32 -8.66 -13.45
C PHE A 15 -12.90 -9.37 -14.74
N SER A 16 -12.90 -10.71 -14.77
CA SER A 16 -12.60 -11.49 -15.98
C SER A 16 -13.60 -11.22 -17.12
N ARG A 17 -14.89 -11.10 -16.79
CA ARG A 17 -15.94 -10.72 -17.75
C ARG A 17 -15.68 -9.32 -18.32
N MET A 18 -15.36 -8.36 -17.45
CA MET A 18 -15.08 -6.99 -17.87
C MET A 18 -13.82 -6.89 -18.74
N ASP A 19 -12.74 -7.59 -18.39
CA ASP A 19 -11.53 -7.67 -19.21
C ASP A 19 -11.83 -8.23 -20.61
N SER A 20 -12.70 -9.25 -20.68
CA SER A 20 -13.15 -9.84 -21.96
C SER A 20 -13.96 -8.83 -22.80
N LEU A 21 -14.85 -8.06 -22.17
CA LEU A 21 -15.62 -7.02 -22.85
C LEU A 21 -14.71 -5.88 -23.34
N ILE A 22 -13.75 -5.45 -22.52
CA ILE A 22 -12.75 -4.43 -22.88
C ILE A 22 -11.91 -4.93 -24.07
N TYR A 23 -11.47 -6.18 -24.04
CA TYR A 23 -10.75 -6.80 -25.16
C TYR A 23 -11.53 -6.69 -26.48
N TRP A 24 -12.81 -7.09 -26.50
CA TRP A 24 -13.64 -6.99 -27.70
C TRP A 24 -13.84 -5.55 -28.18
N ARG A 25 -13.95 -4.59 -27.25
CA ARG A 25 -14.03 -3.16 -27.59
C ARG A 25 -12.73 -2.68 -28.22
N LEU A 26 -11.58 -3.12 -27.72
CA LEU A 26 -10.26 -2.81 -28.29
C LEU A 26 -10.09 -3.44 -29.67
N VAL A 27 -10.46 -4.71 -29.87
CA VAL A 27 -10.42 -5.36 -31.20
C VAL A 27 -11.29 -4.62 -32.21
N ARG A 28 -12.52 -4.23 -31.83
CA ARG A 28 -13.39 -3.44 -32.72
C ARG A 28 -12.77 -2.07 -33.03
N TRP A 29 -12.15 -1.43 -32.04
CA TRP A 29 -11.46 -0.16 -32.24
C TRP A 29 -10.26 -0.28 -33.18
N THR A 30 -9.41 -1.30 -33.03
CA THR A 30 -8.23 -1.49 -33.90
C THR A 30 -8.67 -1.75 -35.35
N ARG A 31 -9.70 -2.56 -35.57
CA ARG A 31 -10.27 -2.81 -36.91
C ARG A 31 -10.82 -1.54 -37.56
N ARG A 32 -11.53 -0.70 -36.79
CA ARG A 32 -12.02 0.59 -37.31
C ARG A 32 -10.88 1.55 -37.64
N ARG A 33 -9.82 1.55 -36.82
CA ARG A 33 -8.65 2.41 -37.02
C ARG A 33 -7.81 2.00 -38.23
N HIS A 34 -7.81 0.71 -38.58
CA HIS A 34 -7.01 0.16 -39.67
C HIS A 34 -7.87 -0.68 -40.61
N PRO A 35 -8.77 -0.04 -41.40
CA PRO A 35 -9.73 -0.76 -42.26
C PRO A 35 -9.05 -1.64 -43.32
N ASN A 36 -7.86 -1.24 -43.78
CA ASN A 36 -7.11 -1.92 -44.84
C ASN A 36 -6.07 -2.93 -44.30
N LYS A 37 -6.10 -3.25 -43.01
CA LYS A 37 -5.14 -4.18 -42.39
C LYS A 37 -5.83 -5.43 -41.88
N SER A 38 -5.13 -6.55 -41.98
CA SER A 38 -5.63 -7.84 -41.53
C SER A 38 -5.74 -7.90 -40.00
N HIS A 39 -6.57 -8.82 -39.51
CA HIS A 39 -6.70 -9.06 -38.08
C HIS A 39 -5.37 -9.47 -37.41
N PRO A 40 -4.55 -10.38 -37.98
CA PRO A 40 -3.23 -10.69 -37.43
C PRO A 40 -2.31 -9.47 -37.32
N TRP A 41 -2.33 -8.57 -38.31
CA TRP A 41 -1.54 -7.33 -38.25
C TRP A 41 -2.01 -6.40 -37.13
N CYS A 42 -3.32 -6.27 -36.93
CA CYS A 42 -3.87 -5.50 -35.81
C CYS A 42 -3.46 -6.11 -34.47
N LYS A 43 -3.49 -7.45 -34.35
CA LYS A 43 -3.04 -8.16 -33.16
C LYS A 43 -1.57 -7.86 -32.86
N SER A 44 -0.66 -8.09 -33.82
CA SER A 44 0.79 -7.93 -33.60
C SER A 44 1.20 -6.48 -33.31
N ARG A 45 0.44 -5.50 -33.81
CA ARG A 45 0.70 -4.08 -33.56
C ARG A 45 0.39 -3.66 -32.13
N TYR A 46 -0.74 -4.11 -31.57
CA TYR A 46 -1.30 -3.61 -30.31
C TYR A 46 -1.19 -4.58 -29.14
N TRP A 47 -1.17 -5.88 -29.40
CA TRP A 47 -0.96 -6.91 -28.39
C TRP A 47 0.49 -7.39 -28.45
N ARG A 48 1.21 -7.14 -27.37
CA ARG A 48 2.61 -7.55 -27.20
C ARG A 48 2.68 -8.70 -26.22
N ARG A 49 3.56 -9.65 -26.51
CA ARG A 49 3.91 -10.72 -25.58
C ARG A 49 4.73 -10.10 -24.44
N ILE A 50 4.16 -10.03 -23.25
CA ILE A 50 4.84 -9.57 -22.04
C ILE A 50 4.83 -10.73 -21.05
N LYS A 51 6.01 -11.30 -20.78
CA LYS A 51 6.14 -12.62 -20.11
C LYS A 51 5.30 -13.66 -20.89
N GLU A 52 4.40 -14.36 -20.21
CA GLU A 52 3.58 -15.43 -20.78
C GLU A 52 2.22 -14.99 -21.34
N ARG A 53 1.93 -13.68 -21.39
CA ARG A 53 0.61 -13.19 -21.80
C ARG A 53 0.68 -12.17 -22.93
N ASP A 54 -0.32 -12.21 -23.79
CA ASP A 54 -0.58 -11.14 -24.76
C ASP A 54 -1.25 -9.99 -24.00
N GLU A 55 -0.58 -8.84 -23.97
CA GLU A 55 -1.03 -7.63 -23.28
C GLU A 55 -1.24 -6.50 -24.28
N PHE A 56 -2.34 -5.77 -24.15
CA PHE A 56 -2.53 -4.54 -24.90
C PHE A 56 -1.54 -3.50 -24.38
N ALA A 57 -0.57 -3.11 -25.20
CA ALA A 57 0.54 -2.28 -24.77
C ALA A 57 0.97 -1.29 -25.86
N ALA A 58 1.52 -0.16 -25.41
CA ALA A 58 2.08 0.87 -26.27
C ALA A 58 3.40 1.37 -25.70
N THR A 59 4.34 1.68 -26.59
CA THR A 59 5.59 2.35 -26.22
C THR A 59 5.36 3.86 -26.26
N VAL A 60 5.59 4.52 -25.13
CA VAL A 60 5.51 5.98 -24.98
C VAL A 60 6.94 6.52 -24.87
N LYS A 61 7.27 7.56 -25.63
CA LYS A 61 8.56 8.24 -25.50
C LYS A 61 8.52 9.15 -24.26
N LYS A 62 9.40 8.92 -23.29
CA LYS A 62 9.67 9.83 -22.17
C LYS A 62 11.06 10.46 -22.33
N ALA A 63 11.34 11.52 -21.56
CA ALA A 63 12.64 12.16 -21.51
C ALA A 63 13.75 11.15 -21.14
N ASP A 64 13.46 10.21 -20.24
CA ASP A 64 14.39 9.17 -19.77
C ASP A 64 14.45 7.94 -20.69
N GLY A 65 13.83 8.00 -21.87
CA GLY A 65 13.78 6.91 -22.85
C GLY A 65 12.37 6.33 -23.11
N PRO A 66 12.26 5.36 -24.04
CA PRO A 66 10.99 4.72 -24.37
C PRO A 66 10.50 3.84 -23.22
N LEU A 67 9.30 4.12 -22.71
CA LEU A 67 8.62 3.32 -21.69
C LEU A 67 7.47 2.54 -22.31
N MET A 68 7.46 1.22 -22.11
CA MET A 68 6.31 0.39 -22.47
C MET A 68 5.25 0.44 -21.38
N ILE A 69 4.04 0.87 -21.74
CA ILE A 69 2.89 0.92 -20.85
C ILE A 69 1.88 -0.11 -21.34
N LYS A 70 1.39 -0.95 -20.42
CA LYS A 70 0.34 -1.94 -20.69
C LYS A 70 -0.96 -1.54 -20.00
N LEU A 71 -2.08 -1.96 -20.59
CA LEU A 71 -3.38 -1.88 -19.95
C LEU A 71 -3.39 -2.80 -18.72
N LEU A 72 -3.88 -2.28 -17.60
CA LEU A 72 -4.10 -3.07 -16.38
C LEU A 72 -5.29 -4.01 -16.60
N LYS A 73 -5.10 -5.31 -16.34
CA LYS A 73 -6.19 -6.28 -16.29
C LYS A 73 -6.89 -6.20 -14.96
N LEU A 74 -8.22 -6.09 -14.98
CA LEU A 74 -9.04 -6.07 -13.77
C LEU A 74 -8.86 -7.38 -13.00
N ALA A 75 -8.79 -8.51 -13.70
CA ALA A 75 -8.63 -9.83 -13.11
C ALA A 75 -7.31 -10.01 -12.35
N ASP A 76 -6.29 -9.19 -12.62
CA ASP A 76 -5.03 -9.19 -11.86
C ASP A 76 -5.16 -8.49 -10.49
N THR A 77 -6.23 -7.72 -10.27
CA THR A 77 -6.46 -7.01 -9.00
C THR A 77 -6.70 -8.00 -7.87
N GLU A 78 -5.86 -7.99 -6.84
CA GLU A 78 -5.98 -8.84 -5.67
C GLU A 78 -7.31 -8.57 -4.93
N ILE A 79 -8.00 -9.62 -4.48
CA ILE A 79 -9.18 -9.46 -3.62
C ILE A 79 -8.70 -9.29 -2.19
N VAL A 80 -8.87 -8.09 -1.62
CA VAL A 80 -8.42 -7.76 -0.28
C VAL A 80 -9.63 -7.42 0.58
N ARG A 81 -10.00 -8.33 1.46
CA ARG A 81 -11.14 -8.15 2.37
C ARG A 81 -10.89 -7.01 3.36
N HIS A 82 -11.95 -6.31 3.73
CA HIS A 82 -11.88 -5.38 4.85
C HIS A 82 -11.69 -6.15 6.16
N GLU A 83 -10.65 -5.78 6.90
CA GLU A 83 -10.47 -6.23 8.29
C GLU A 83 -11.48 -5.50 9.17
N LYS A 84 -12.33 -6.25 9.88
CA LYS A 84 -13.29 -5.66 10.82
C LYS A 84 -12.53 -5.03 11.99
N ILE A 85 -12.96 -3.87 12.42
CA ILE A 85 -12.55 -3.29 13.70
C ILE A 85 -13.37 -3.89 14.84
N LYS A 86 -12.82 -3.89 16.05
CA LYS A 86 -13.58 -4.24 17.26
C LYS A 86 -14.77 -3.27 17.40
N GLY A 87 -15.96 -3.81 17.71
CA GLY A 87 -17.19 -3.01 17.79
C GLY A 87 -17.15 -1.94 18.89
N GLU A 88 -16.49 -2.25 19.99
CA GLU A 88 -16.31 -1.34 21.15
C GLU A 88 -15.18 -0.33 20.96
N TYR A 89 -14.48 -0.34 19.82
CA TYR A 89 -13.33 0.54 19.60
C TYR A 89 -13.75 2.00 19.64
N ASN A 90 -13.21 2.74 20.61
CA ASN A 90 -13.39 4.17 20.73
C ASN A 90 -12.03 4.89 20.56
N PRO A 91 -11.83 5.67 19.49
CA PRO A 91 -10.57 6.39 19.24
C PRO A 91 -10.32 7.56 20.22
N PHE A 92 -11.27 7.85 21.12
CA PHE A 92 -11.14 8.90 22.15
C PHE A 92 -10.97 8.32 23.56
N ASP A 93 -10.94 7.00 23.70
CA ASP A 93 -10.74 6.33 24.98
C ASP A 93 -9.28 5.83 25.06
N PRO A 94 -8.48 6.30 26.04
CA PRO A 94 -7.07 5.92 26.19
C PRO A 94 -6.81 4.42 26.26
N THR A 95 -7.79 3.62 26.72
CA THR A 95 -7.65 2.16 26.79
C THR A 95 -7.45 1.51 25.41
N TRP A 96 -7.84 2.22 24.34
CA TRP A 96 -7.74 1.74 22.97
C TRP A 96 -6.50 2.22 22.20
N GLU A 97 -5.60 3.00 22.81
CA GLU A 97 -4.45 3.62 22.11
C GLU A 97 -3.58 2.57 21.39
N VAL A 98 -3.16 1.51 22.09
CA VAL A 98 -2.37 0.39 21.54
C VAL A 98 -3.03 -0.21 20.29
N TYR A 99 -4.36 -0.41 20.37
CA TYR A 99 -5.12 -1.00 19.29
C TYR A 99 -5.25 -0.02 18.11
N GLY A 100 -5.42 1.28 18.38
CA GLY A 100 -5.41 2.34 17.38
C GLY A 100 -4.09 2.43 16.61
N GLU A 101 -2.96 2.43 17.33
CA GLU A 101 -1.61 2.43 16.73
C GLU A 101 -1.37 1.17 15.88
N THR A 102 -1.81 0.01 16.37
CA THR A 102 -1.73 -1.26 15.63
C THR A 102 -2.57 -1.20 14.34
N LEU A 103 -3.80 -0.70 14.41
CA LEU A 103 -4.68 -0.53 13.24
C LEU A 103 -4.07 0.43 12.22
N ARG A 104 -3.52 1.56 12.68
CA ARG A 104 -2.85 2.55 11.82
C ARG A 104 -1.68 1.91 11.08
N THR A 105 -0.78 1.26 11.82
CA THR A 105 0.38 0.57 11.25
C THR A 105 -0.06 -0.44 10.19
N LYS A 106 -1.05 -1.28 10.48
CA LYS A 106 -1.59 -2.27 9.52
C LYS A 106 -2.14 -1.63 8.25
N ARG A 107 -2.94 -0.58 8.37
CA ARG A 107 -3.55 0.11 7.22
C ARG A 107 -2.52 0.80 6.33
N MET A 108 -1.47 1.36 6.94
CA MET A 108 -0.48 2.16 6.24
C MET A 108 0.69 1.36 5.67
N LEU A 109 0.79 0.06 5.97
CA LEU A 109 1.89 -0.80 5.50
C LEU A 109 2.20 -0.72 4.00
N LYS A 110 1.16 -0.70 3.15
CA LYS A 110 1.32 -0.67 1.69
C LYS A 110 1.43 0.77 1.14
N ASN A 111 1.39 1.78 2.01
CA ASN A 111 1.52 3.18 1.64
C ASN A 111 3.02 3.54 1.56
N MET A 112 3.47 3.94 0.36
CA MET A 112 4.87 4.31 0.13
C MET A 112 5.34 5.50 0.97
N ALA A 113 4.48 6.49 1.20
CA ALA A 113 4.82 7.64 2.04
C ALA A 113 5.05 7.21 3.50
N TYR A 114 4.18 6.33 4.00
CA TYR A 114 4.33 5.76 5.34
C TYR A 114 5.62 4.93 5.48
N GLN A 115 5.95 4.11 4.47
CA GLN A 115 7.20 3.35 4.47
C GLN A 115 8.42 4.28 4.52
N TYR A 116 8.41 5.37 3.73
CA TYR A 116 9.46 6.38 3.76
C TYR A 116 9.58 7.05 5.13
N GLU A 117 8.45 7.47 5.72
CA GLU A 117 8.41 8.03 7.07
C GLU A 117 8.97 7.07 8.14
N THR A 118 8.61 5.79 8.09
CA THR A 118 9.16 4.77 9.01
C THR A 118 10.68 4.64 8.84
N SER A 119 11.20 4.65 7.61
CA SER A 119 12.65 4.66 7.38
C SER A 119 13.32 5.91 7.95
N MET A 120 12.69 7.09 7.84
CA MET A 120 13.19 8.31 8.46
C MET A 120 13.22 8.20 9.99
N LEU A 121 12.18 7.63 10.61
CA LEU A 121 12.17 7.41 12.06
C LEU A 121 13.31 6.48 12.50
N TYR A 122 13.56 5.41 11.75
CA TYR A 122 14.66 4.50 12.02
C TYR A 122 16.02 5.21 11.97
N ILE A 123 16.28 5.98 10.91
CA ILE A 123 17.52 6.75 10.75
C ILE A 123 17.67 7.77 11.88
N ASN A 124 16.62 8.54 12.17
CA ASN A 124 16.64 9.56 13.23
C ASN A 124 16.82 8.96 14.63
N GLN A 125 16.53 7.66 14.80
CA GLN A 125 16.75 6.94 16.05
C GLN A 125 18.09 6.17 16.07
N ASN A 126 18.96 6.39 15.08
CA ASN A 126 20.21 5.64 14.92
C ASN A 126 19.98 4.11 14.92
N GLY A 127 18.84 3.67 14.37
CA GLY A 127 18.44 2.28 14.35
C GLY A 127 18.18 1.65 15.73
N ARG A 128 17.88 2.46 16.75
CA ARG A 128 17.65 1.99 18.13
C ARG A 128 16.20 2.19 18.57
N CYS A 129 15.75 1.34 19.48
CA CYS A 129 14.44 1.46 20.10
C CYS A 129 14.40 2.67 21.03
N ALA A 130 13.38 3.51 20.92
CA ALA A 130 13.26 4.73 21.73
C ALA A 130 13.01 4.47 23.22
N LEU A 131 12.70 3.23 23.64
CA LEU A 131 12.50 2.87 25.05
C LEU A 131 13.75 2.22 25.67
N CYS A 132 14.29 1.16 25.06
CA CYS A 132 15.41 0.41 25.64
C CYS A 132 16.78 0.79 25.09
N ALA A 133 16.85 1.63 24.05
CA ALA A 133 18.08 2.04 23.36
C ALA A 133 18.89 0.91 22.68
N GLU A 134 18.37 -0.33 22.68
CA GLU A 134 18.93 -1.46 21.96
C GLU A 134 18.61 -1.38 20.45
N PRO A 135 19.44 -2.00 19.59
CA PRO A 135 19.21 -2.04 18.15
C PRO A 135 17.83 -2.60 17.77
N LEU A 136 17.22 -1.97 16.77
CA LEU A 136 16.03 -2.46 16.08
C LEU A 136 16.51 -3.43 14.99
N GLU A 137 16.37 -4.74 15.24
CA GLU A 137 16.88 -5.78 14.34
C GLU A 137 16.15 -5.83 13.00
N GLU A 138 16.88 -6.23 11.97
CA GLU A 138 16.37 -6.40 10.61
C GLU A 138 15.53 -7.68 10.52
N GLY A 139 14.23 -7.56 10.23
CA GLY A 139 13.30 -8.69 10.14
C GLY A 139 12.26 -8.75 11.26
N GLU A 140 12.48 -8.07 12.37
CA GLU A 140 11.41 -7.82 13.34
C GLU A 140 10.58 -6.62 12.90
N ARG A 141 9.25 -6.74 12.98
CA ARG A 141 8.37 -5.63 12.63
C ARG A 141 8.22 -4.68 13.81
N TRP A 142 8.85 -3.52 13.71
CA TRP A 142 8.79 -2.49 14.74
C TRP A 142 7.41 -1.85 14.83
N HIS A 143 7.07 -1.37 16.02
CA HIS A 143 5.84 -0.63 16.27
C HIS A 143 6.10 0.87 16.19
N ASP A 144 5.18 1.57 15.53
CA ASP A 144 5.16 3.01 15.39
C ASP A 144 4.23 3.60 16.45
N HIS A 145 4.83 4.35 17.37
CA HIS A 145 4.20 4.84 18.59
C HIS A 145 4.15 6.37 18.60
N HIS A 146 3.06 6.95 19.09
CA HIS A 146 2.94 8.40 19.25
C HIS A 146 3.45 8.86 20.63
N ILE A 147 4.39 9.81 20.67
CA ILE A 147 4.94 10.38 21.92
C ILE A 147 3.83 11.06 22.74
N VAL A 148 3.08 11.95 22.10
CA VAL A 148 1.80 12.46 22.60
C VAL A 148 0.72 11.62 21.93
N TYR A 149 -0.07 10.91 22.72
CA TYR A 149 -1.12 10.02 22.23
C TYR A 149 -2.14 10.74 21.37
N LYS A 150 -2.76 10.01 20.43
CA LYS A 150 -3.81 10.56 19.57
C LYS A 150 -5.01 11.03 20.37
N VAL A 151 -5.42 10.27 21.40
CA VAL A 151 -6.50 10.65 22.32
C VAL A 151 -6.22 11.96 23.05
N ALA A 152 -4.94 12.31 23.25
CA ALA A 152 -4.50 13.53 23.92
C ALA A 152 -4.20 14.68 22.94
N GLY A 153 -4.62 14.58 21.68
CA GLY A 153 -4.41 15.61 20.65
C GLY A 153 -3.08 15.49 19.90
N GLY A 154 -2.37 14.37 20.04
CA GLY A 154 -1.14 14.08 19.31
C GLY A 154 -1.28 14.14 17.79
N SER A 155 -0.29 14.72 17.12
CA SER A 155 -0.24 14.77 15.65
C SER A 155 0.35 13.47 15.07
N ASP A 156 0.12 13.21 13.78
CA ASP A 156 0.76 12.11 13.05
C ASP A 156 2.14 12.48 12.47
N ASN A 157 2.65 13.67 12.80
CA ASN A 157 3.92 14.18 12.33
C ASN A 157 5.09 13.33 12.84
N LEU A 158 6.17 13.28 12.06
CA LEU A 158 7.39 12.57 12.42
C LEU A 158 7.98 13.00 13.77
N SER A 159 7.79 14.27 14.16
CA SER A 159 8.22 14.79 15.46
C SER A 159 7.52 14.13 16.64
N ASN A 160 6.28 13.67 16.46
CA ASN A 160 5.46 13.06 17.49
C ASN A 160 5.47 11.51 17.43
N ARG A 161 6.36 10.90 16.65
CA ARG A 161 6.36 9.45 16.45
C ARG A 161 7.71 8.82 16.73
N VAL A 162 7.73 7.60 17.26
CA VAL A 162 8.95 6.82 17.49
C VAL A 162 8.74 5.34 17.18
N LEU A 163 9.83 4.65 16.87
CA LEU A 163 9.86 3.21 16.68
C LEU A 163 10.29 2.49 17.96
N LEU A 164 9.57 1.43 18.27
CA LEU A 164 9.80 0.57 19.43
C LEU A 164 9.77 -0.90 19.02
N HIS A 165 10.50 -1.75 19.74
CA HIS A 165 10.26 -3.19 19.67
C HIS A 165 8.81 -3.50 20.08
N PRO A 166 8.16 -4.54 19.53
CA PRO A 166 6.81 -4.94 19.95
C PRO A 166 6.67 -5.17 21.46
N VAL A 167 7.69 -5.76 22.10
CA VAL A 167 7.72 -5.98 23.56
C VAL A 167 7.83 -4.65 24.32
N CYS A 168 8.72 -3.77 23.89
CA CYS A 168 8.90 -2.43 24.46
C CYS A 168 7.62 -1.61 24.35
N HIS A 169 6.94 -1.66 23.20
CA HIS A 169 5.67 -0.98 22.99
C HIS A 169 4.58 -1.45 23.96
N ARG A 170 4.41 -2.77 24.11
CA ARG A 170 3.45 -3.32 25.08
C ARG A 170 3.79 -2.93 26.52
N ARG A 171 5.07 -2.99 26.89
CA ARG A 171 5.55 -2.61 28.23
C ARG A 171 5.29 -1.12 28.52
N LEU A 172 5.53 -0.26 27.53
CA LEU A 172 5.27 1.17 27.63
C LEU A 172 3.82 1.44 28.03
N HIS A 173 2.87 0.89 27.27
CA HIS A 173 1.45 1.07 27.55
C HIS A 173 0.99 0.40 28.85
N ALA A 174 1.49 -0.80 29.16
CA ALA A 174 1.11 -1.52 30.38
C ALA A 174 1.59 -0.82 31.66
N LEU A 175 2.73 -0.13 31.61
CA LEU A 175 3.35 0.53 32.76
C LEU A 175 3.20 2.06 32.73
N GLY A 176 2.55 2.63 31.71
CA GLY A 176 2.42 4.07 31.54
C GLY A 176 3.76 4.80 31.36
N LEU A 177 4.75 4.15 30.74
CA LEU A 177 6.06 4.76 30.52
C LEU A 177 5.95 5.84 29.43
N GLN A 178 6.86 6.81 29.50
CA GLN A 178 7.00 7.85 28.48
C GLN A 178 8.28 7.63 27.70
N VAL A 179 8.25 8.03 26.43
CA VAL A 179 9.41 8.05 25.55
C VAL A 179 9.54 9.41 24.91
N ALA A 180 10.77 9.82 24.63
CA ALA A 180 11.07 11.05 23.92
C ALA A 180 11.86 10.73 22.64
N LYS A 181 12.05 11.72 21.78
CA LYS A 181 13.01 11.61 20.69
C LYS A 181 14.43 11.45 21.27
N PRO A 182 15.25 10.54 20.74
CA PRO A 182 16.65 10.52 21.10
C PRO A 182 17.29 11.86 20.71
N ALA A 183 18.17 12.37 21.57
CA ALA A 183 18.95 13.56 21.27
C ALA A 183 19.85 13.25 20.06
N SER A 184 19.79 14.12 19.06
CA SER A 184 20.68 14.13 17.90
C SER A 184 22.10 14.52 18.28
#